data_AF-K6DLK7-F1
#
_entry.id   AF-K6DLK7-F1
#
_cell.length_a   1.000
_cell.length_b   1.000
_cell.length_c   1.000
_cell.angle_alpha   90.00
_cell.angle_beta   90.00
_cell.angle_gamma   90.00
#
_symmetry.space_group_name_H-M   'P 1'
#
loop_
_entity.id
_entity.type
_entity.pdbx_description
1 polymer ?
#
loop_
_entity_poly.entity_id
_entity_poly.type
_entity_poly.pdbx_seq_one_letter_code
_entity_poly.pdbx_strand_id
1 'polypeptide(L)'
;VIDRAWLGGKGMVLSIIVGLLVGWIYTGFMRRNITIKMPEQVPENVAASFTSLVPAGAISTMAGVGHGITTIGFNTTFIELVYKWIQTPLQHVTDGPVGVFVIAFMPVFIWWFGVHGATIIGGIMGPLLQANSADNAALYKAGHLSLSNGAHIVTQSD
;
A
#
# COMPACT_ATOMS: atom_id res chain seq x y z
N VAL A 1 -17.27 -11.79 -7.42
CA VAL A 1 -15.99 -12.50 -7.13
C VAL A 1 -14.91 -11.46 -6.96
N ILE A 2 -14.11 -11.49 -5.89
CA ILE A 2 -12.98 -10.56 -5.69
C ILE A 2 -11.80 -11.05 -6.52
N ASP A 3 -11.23 -10.19 -7.36
CA ASP A 3 -10.03 -10.52 -8.13
C ASP A 3 -8.81 -10.62 -7.19
N ARG A 4 -8.20 -11.80 -7.17
CA ARG A 4 -7.07 -12.13 -6.28
C ARG A 4 -5.78 -11.43 -6.70
N ALA A 5 -5.68 -10.93 -7.93
CA ALA A 5 -4.51 -10.18 -8.37
C ALA A 5 -4.27 -8.93 -7.51
N TRP A 6 -5.34 -8.30 -7.04
CA TRP A 6 -5.32 -7.16 -6.14
C TRP A 6 -4.88 -7.47 -4.71
N LEU A 7 -4.95 -8.74 -4.31
CA LEU A 7 -4.41 -9.20 -3.03
C LEU A 7 -2.92 -9.55 -3.11
N GLY A 8 -2.34 -9.50 -4.32
CA GLY A 8 -0.91 -9.70 -4.59
C GLY A 8 -0.17 -8.39 -4.86
N GLY A 9 0.89 -8.44 -5.67
CA GLY A 9 1.78 -7.30 -5.94
C GLY A 9 1.06 -6.04 -6.43
N LYS A 10 0.02 -6.18 -7.25
CA LYS A 10 -0.74 -5.05 -7.81
C LYS A 10 -1.46 -4.18 -6.77
N GLY A 11 -1.78 -4.73 -5.60
CA GLY A 11 -2.45 -3.98 -4.54
C GLY A 11 -1.50 -3.33 -3.53
N MET A 12 -0.20 -3.63 -3.59
CA MET A 12 0.71 -3.39 -2.45
C MET A 12 0.86 -1.91 -2.10
N VAL A 13 1.03 -1.04 -3.10
CA VAL A 13 1.16 0.41 -2.87
C VAL A 13 -0.14 1.00 -2.31
N LEU A 14 -1.30 0.57 -2.83
CA LEU A 14 -2.59 0.98 -2.29
C LEU A 14 -2.73 0.55 -0.83
N SER A 15 -2.38 -0.69 -0.50
CA SER A 15 -2.49 -1.21 0.86
C SER A 15 -1.69 -0.40 1.87
N ILE A 16 -0.50 0.08 1.50
CA ILE A 16 0.32 0.96 2.35
C ILE A 16 -0.39 2.30 2.55
N ILE A 17 -0.83 2.95 1.46
CA ILE A 17 -1.49 4.25 1.52
C ILE A 17 -2.75 4.17 2.38
N VAL A 18 -3.62 3.19 2.11
CA VAL A 18 -4.87 3.00 2.84
C VAL A 18 -4.60 2.62 4.29
N GLY A 19 -3.65 1.74 4.57
CA GLY A 19 -3.30 1.36 5.95
C GLY A 19 -2.87 2.56 6.80
N LEU A 20 -2.02 3.43 6.25
CA LEU A 20 -1.59 4.66 6.91
C LEU A 20 -2.74 5.65 7.09
N LEU A 21 -3.56 5.87 6.05
CA LEU A 21 -4.70 6.79 6.11
C LEU A 21 -5.76 6.32 7.11
N VAL A 22 -6.11 5.03 7.10
CA VAL A 22 -7.07 4.44 8.05
C VAL A 22 -6.57 4.63 9.48
N GLY A 23 -5.31 4.31 9.76
CA GLY A 23 -4.73 4.49 11.09
C GLY A 23 -4.71 5.95 11.55
N TRP A 24 -4.35 6.87 10.65
CA TRP A 24 -4.35 8.30 10.93
C TRP A 24 -5.75 8.86 11.19
N ILE A 25 -6.73 8.54 10.34
CA ILE A 25 -8.13 8.95 10.51
C ILE A 25 -8.67 8.38 11.82
N TYR A 26 -8.52 7.07 12.05
CA TYR A 26 -9.00 6.41 13.26
C TYR A 26 -8.45 7.09 14.52
N THR A 27 -7.13 7.31 14.58
CA THR A 27 -6.48 8.01 15.68
C THR A 27 -7.01 9.44 15.84
N GLY A 28 -7.31 10.12 14.73
CA GLY A 28 -7.92 11.45 14.71
C GLY A 28 -9.31 11.52 15.34
N PHE A 29 -10.13 10.48 15.18
CA PHE A 29 -11.43 10.35 15.87
C PHE A 29 -11.23 10.11 17.36
N MET A 30 -10.33 9.18 17.73
CA MET A 30 -10.04 8.84 19.13
C MET A 30 -9.52 10.04 19.91
N ARG A 31 -8.56 10.81 19.35
CA ARG A 31 -8.01 12.01 20.00
C ARG A 31 -9.05 13.10 20.26
N ARG A 32 -10.10 13.16 19.43
CA ARG A 32 -11.19 14.13 19.56
C ARG A 32 -12.37 13.61 20.36
N ASN A 33 -12.30 12.39 20.91
CA ASN A 33 -13.42 11.72 21.58
C ASN A 33 -14.70 11.66 20.73
N ILE A 34 -14.55 11.50 19.40
CA ILE A 34 -15.68 11.28 18.48
C ILE A 34 -16.01 9.79 18.49
N THR A 35 -16.59 9.34 19.60
CA THR A 35 -16.86 7.92 19.88
C THR A 35 -18.20 7.78 20.62
N ILE A 36 -18.72 6.55 20.67
CA ILE A 36 -19.86 6.24 21.54
C ILE A 36 -19.32 6.07 22.96
N LYS A 37 -19.81 6.89 23.89
CA LYS A 37 -19.44 6.81 25.31
C LYS A 37 -20.36 5.82 26.02
N MET A 38 -19.77 4.84 26.70
CA MET A 38 -20.51 3.88 27.50
C MET A 38 -20.51 4.27 28.98
N PRO A 39 -21.58 3.95 29.73
CA PRO A 39 -21.59 4.10 31.19
C PRO A 39 -20.53 3.24 31.88
N GLU A 40 -20.12 3.62 33.10
CA GLU A 40 -19.11 2.90 33.89
C GLU A 40 -19.53 1.46 34.25
N GLN A 41 -20.83 1.14 34.21
CA GLN A 41 -21.34 -0.20 34.50
C GLN A 41 -21.07 -1.20 33.36
N VAL A 42 -20.64 -0.74 32.19
CA VAL A 42 -20.41 -1.59 31.02
C VAL A 42 -18.99 -2.17 31.05
N PRO A 43 -18.82 -3.51 30.92
CA PRO A 43 -17.50 -4.13 30.86
C PRO A 43 -16.61 -3.54 29.76
N GLU A 44 -15.33 -3.38 30.06
CA GLU A 44 -14.36 -2.69 29.20
C GLU A 44 -14.29 -3.24 27.77
N ASN A 45 -14.31 -4.57 27.61
CA ASN A 45 -14.29 -5.23 26.30
C ASN A 45 -15.50 -4.83 25.42
N VAL A 46 -16.67 -4.64 26.04
CA VAL A 46 -17.89 -4.22 25.34
C VAL A 46 -17.78 -2.73 25.01
N ALA A 47 -17.34 -1.92 25.97
CA ALA A 47 -17.16 -0.49 25.77
C ALA A 47 -16.15 -0.16 24.65
N ALA A 48 -15.05 -0.91 24.57
CA ALA A 48 -14.05 -0.76 23.51
C ALA A 48 -14.63 -0.99 22.11
N SER A 49 -15.48 -2.02 21.96
CA SER A 49 -16.13 -2.33 20.68
C SER A 49 -17.02 -1.17 20.21
N PHE A 50 -17.87 -0.61 21.09
CA PHE A 50 -18.72 0.54 20.76
C PHE A 50 -17.93 1.83 20.54
N THR A 51 -16.85 2.03 21.29
CA THR A 51 -15.95 3.19 21.12
C THR A 51 -15.35 3.20 19.72
N SER A 52 -14.97 2.04 19.19
CA SER A 52 -14.39 1.89 17.84
C SER A 52 -15.40 1.98 16.70
N LEU A 53 -16.70 1.84 16.99
CA LEU A 53 -17.76 1.72 15.98
C LEU A 53 -17.93 2.97 15.12
N VAL A 54 -17.91 4.17 15.73
CA VAL A 54 -18.05 5.44 15.00
C VAL A 54 -16.85 5.68 14.07
N PRO A 55 -15.58 5.58 14.54
CA PRO A 55 -14.42 5.65 13.66
C PRO A 55 -14.49 4.64 12.51
N ALA A 56 -14.79 3.38 12.80
CA ALA A 56 -14.85 2.32 11.79
C ALA A 56 -15.95 2.59 10.76
N GLY A 57 -17.16 2.93 11.22
CA GLY A 57 -18.29 3.27 10.35
C GLY A 57 -17.96 4.44 9.42
N ALA A 58 -17.39 5.53 9.95
CA ALA A 58 -17.00 6.67 9.14
C ALA A 58 -15.96 6.30 8.07
N ILE A 59 -14.94 5.52 8.42
CA ILE A 59 -13.91 5.06 7.49
C ILE A 59 -14.52 4.16 6.39
N SER A 60 -15.36 3.20 6.77
CA SER A 60 -16.06 2.32 5.82
C SER A 60 -16.98 3.10 4.89
N THR A 61 -17.72 4.09 5.40
CA THR A 61 -18.56 4.97 4.58
C THR A 61 -17.71 5.79 3.61
N MET A 62 -16.61 6.40 4.05
CA MET A 62 -15.71 7.14 3.17
C MET A 62 -15.11 6.25 2.07
N ALA A 63 -14.69 5.03 2.41
CA ALA A 63 -14.20 4.08 1.44
C ALA A 63 -15.29 3.67 0.43
N GLY A 64 -16.51 3.43 0.91
CA GLY A 64 -17.67 3.11 0.06
C GLY A 64 -18.05 4.26 -0.88
N VAL A 65 -18.04 5.50 -0.39
CA VAL A 65 -18.26 6.71 -1.21
C VAL A 65 -17.18 6.85 -2.27
N GLY A 66 -15.90 6.71 -1.89
CA GLY A 66 -14.78 6.75 -2.83
C GLY A 66 -14.91 5.68 -3.92
N HIS A 67 -15.24 4.45 -3.54
CA HIS A 67 -15.50 3.37 -4.49
C HIS A 67 -16.69 3.69 -5.41
N GLY A 68 -17.80 4.20 -4.87
CA GLY A 68 -18.96 4.61 -5.65
C GLY A 68 -18.63 5.68 -6.68
N ILE A 69 -17.87 6.71 -6.30
CA ILE A 69 -17.42 7.78 -7.21
C ILE A 69 -16.57 7.18 -8.35
N THR A 70 -15.60 6.30 -8.04
CA THR A 70 -14.75 5.73 -9.09
C THR A 70 -15.54 4.83 -10.03
N THR A 71 -16.38 3.96 -9.49
CA THR A 71 -17.07 2.94 -10.27
C THR A 71 -18.18 3.55 -11.13
N ILE A 72 -18.96 4.49 -10.58
CA ILE A 72 -20.09 5.10 -11.29
C ILE A 72 -19.62 6.27 -12.17
N GLY A 73 -18.71 7.10 -11.67
CA GLY A 73 -18.29 8.32 -12.36
C GLY A 73 -17.23 8.10 -13.44
N PHE A 74 -16.34 7.14 -13.25
CA PHE A 74 -15.16 6.94 -14.11
C PHE A 74 -15.07 5.54 -14.74
N ASN A 75 -16.03 4.66 -14.45
CA ASN A 75 -16.06 3.27 -14.92
C ASN A 75 -14.75 2.51 -14.64
N THR A 76 -14.17 2.75 -13.46
CA THR A 76 -12.93 2.13 -12.97
C THR A 76 -12.99 1.99 -11.45
N THR A 77 -12.06 1.26 -10.86
CA THR A 77 -11.95 1.15 -9.41
C THR A 77 -10.84 2.03 -8.84
N PHE A 78 -10.98 2.44 -7.58
CA PHE A 78 -9.93 3.20 -6.90
C PHE A 78 -8.57 2.48 -6.90
N ILE A 79 -8.57 1.15 -6.79
CA ILE A 79 -7.35 0.35 -6.83
C ILE A 79 -6.68 0.37 -8.21
N GLU A 80 -7.45 0.30 -9.30
CA GLU A 80 -6.92 0.46 -10.66
C GLU A 80 -6.34 1.84 -10.89
N LEU A 81 -6.98 2.89 -10.35
CA LEU A 81 -6.46 4.25 -10.44
C LEU A 81 -5.12 4.38 -9.72
N VAL A 82 -5.03 3.92 -8.46
CA VAL A 82 -3.76 3.98 -7.72
C VAL A 82 -2.69 3.13 -8.40
N TYR A 83 -3.04 1.94 -8.89
CA TYR A 83 -2.12 1.10 -9.63
C TYR A 83 -1.57 1.81 -10.88
N LYS A 84 -2.45 2.35 -11.73
CA LYS A 84 -2.09 3.00 -13.00
C LYS A 84 -1.33 4.31 -12.81
N TRP A 85 -1.73 5.13 -11.84
CA TRP A 85 -1.23 6.50 -11.71
C TRP A 85 -0.06 6.63 -10.73
N ILE A 86 0.10 5.67 -9.80
CA ILE A 86 1.12 5.74 -8.76
C ILE A 86 2.07 4.55 -8.87
N GLN A 87 1.55 3.31 -8.76
CA GLN A 87 2.41 2.13 -8.70
C GLN A 87 3.18 1.91 -10.01
N THR A 88 2.50 1.83 -11.16
CA THR A 88 3.17 1.56 -12.45
C THR A 88 4.22 2.63 -12.83
N PRO A 89 3.99 3.95 -12.68
CA PRO A 89 5.01 4.94 -12.94
C PRO A 89 6.22 4.81 -12.00
N LEU A 90 6.01 4.53 -10.71
CA LEU A 90 7.10 4.28 -9.76
C LEU A 90 7.91 3.04 -10.13
N GLN A 91 7.24 1.94 -10.51
CA GLN A 91 7.91 0.74 -11.00
C GLN A 91 8.76 1.06 -12.25
N HIS A 92 8.22 1.81 -13.20
CA HIS A 92 8.94 2.18 -14.42
C HIS A 92 10.18 3.05 -14.14
N VAL A 93 10.07 4.04 -13.24
CA VAL A 93 11.20 4.88 -12.85
C VAL A 93 12.29 4.06 -12.17
N THR A 94 11.90 3.09 -11.34
CA THR A 94 12.83 2.28 -10.55
C THR A 94 13.52 1.19 -11.36
N ASP A 95 12.87 0.68 -12.40
CA ASP A 95 13.49 -0.20 -13.41
C ASP A 95 14.44 0.53 -14.36
N GLY A 96 14.37 1.86 -14.43
CA GLY A 96 15.26 2.67 -15.26
C GLY A 96 16.71 2.70 -14.73
N PRO A 97 17.71 3.00 -15.60
CA PRO A 97 19.12 3.04 -15.20
C PRO A 97 19.40 3.96 -14.01
N VAL A 98 18.72 5.11 -13.96
CA VAL A 98 18.83 6.07 -12.84
C VAL A 98 18.21 5.49 -11.57
N GLY A 99 17.06 4.83 -11.67
CA GLY A 99 16.40 4.19 -10.54
C GLY A 99 17.28 3.10 -9.92
N VAL A 100 17.80 2.21 -10.75
CA VAL A 100 18.76 1.16 -10.36
C VAL A 100 19.96 1.76 -9.64
N PHE A 101 20.57 2.80 -10.23
CA PHE A 101 21.73 3.48 -9.64
C PHE A 101 21.40 4.05 -8.25
N VAL A 102 20.29 4.78 -8.12
CA VAL A 102 19.88 5.39 -6.86
C VAL A 102 19.60 4.33 -5.79
N ILE A 103 18.88 3.26 -6.14
CA ILE A 103 18.55 2.17 -5.20
C ILE A 103 19.82 1.46 -4.71
N ALA A 104 20.82 1.29 -5.57
CA ALA A 104 22.09 0.64 -5.21
C ALA A 104 23.06 1.58 -4.45
N PHE A 105 23.13 2.86 -4.84
CA PHE A 105 24.07 3.83 -4.30
C PHE A 105 23.61 4.40 -2.94
N MET A 106 22.32 4.73 -2.80
CA MET A 106 21.80 5.43 -1.63
C MET A 106 22.03 4.70 -0.30
N PRO A 107 21.88 3.36 -0.19
CA PRO A 107 22.20 2.63 1.03
C PRO A 107 23.65 2.82 1.46
N VAL A 108 24.58 2.74 0.50
CA VAL A 108 26.02 2.89 0.76
C VAL A 108 26.37 4.32 1.13
N PHE A 109 25.77 5.30 0.47
CA PHE A 109 25.94 6.71 0.79
C PHE A 109 25.48 7.04 2.22
N ILE A 110 24.33 6.51 2.64
CA ILE A 110 23.79 6.74 3.99
C ILE A 110 24.64 6.07 5.07
N TRP A 111 25.31 4.95 4.77
CA TRP A 111 26.24 4.30 5.71
C TRP A 111 27.40 5.21 6.13
N TRP A 112 27.81 6.18 5.31
CA TRP A 112 28.88 7.12 5.66
C TRP A 112 28.50 8.03 6.84
N PHE A 113 27.19 8.20 7.08
CA PHE A 113 26.66 8.95 8.22
C PHE A 113 26.35 8.05 9.44
N GLY A 114 26.79 6.78 9.42
CA GLY A 114 26.60 5.82 10.51
C GLY A 114 25.19 5.23 10.62
N VAL A 115 24.35 5.42 9.61
CA VAL A 115 22.96 4.94 9.59
C VAL A 115 22.84 3.72 8.70
N HIS A 116 22.10 2.68 9.10
CA HIS A 116 21.95 1.44 8.35
C HIS A 116 21.13 1.63 7.05
N GLY A 117 21.78 2.09 5.97
CA GLY A 117 21.14 2.52 4.74
C GLY A 117 20.28 1.46 4.08
N ALA A 118 20.68 0.18 4.13
CA ALA A 118 19.88 -0.91 3.59
C ALA A 118 18.51 -1.06 4.28
N THR A 119 18.40 -0.72 5.57
CA THR A 119 17.14 -0.78 6.31
C THR A 119 16.22 0.37 5.92
N ILE A 120 16.78 1.57 5.76
CA ILE A 120 16.00 2.76 5.38
C ILE A 120 15.50 2.63 3.94
N ILE A 121 16.41 2.38 3.01
CA ILE A 121 16.07 2.26 1.59
C ILE A 121 15.23 1.01 1.36
N GLY A 122 15.55 -0.12 2.00
CA GLY A 122 14.75 -1.32 1.95
C GLY A 122 13.34 -1.13 2.51
N GLY A 123 13.16 -0.33 3.57
CA GLY A 123 11.83 -0.02 4.11
C GLY A 123 10.96 0.79 3.14
N ILE A 124 11.57 1.61 2.29
CA ILE A 124 10.87 2.43 1.29
C ILE A 124 10.62 1.63 0.00
N MET A 125 11.67 0.98 -0.51
CA MET A 125 11.67 0.31 -1.81
C MET A 125 11.14 -1.12 -1.74
N GLY A 126 11.31 -1.79 -0.61
CA GLY A 126 10.98 -3.21 -0.43
C GLY A 126 9.58 -3.59 -0.89
N PRO A 127 8.52 -2.85 -0.53
CA PRO A 127 7.18 -3.15 -1.04
C PRO A 127 7.07 -3.05 -2.56
N LEU A 128 7.71 -2.06 -3.18
CA LEU A 128 7.71 -1.91 -4.63
C LEU A 128 8.46 -3.07 -5.29
N LEU A 129 9.65 -3.40 -4.76
CA LEU A 129 10.48 -4.50 -5.26
C LEU A 129 9.81 -5.86 -5.07
N GLN A 130 9.06 -6.04 -3.99
CA GLN A 130 8.25 -7.23 -3.75
C GLN A 130 7.06 -7.33 -4.74
N ALA A 131 6.44 -6.20 -5.08
CA ALA A 131 5.42 -6.16 -6.13
C ALA A 131 6.01 -6.56 -7.49
N ASN A 132 7.19 -6.04 -7.83
CA ASN A 132 7.94 -6.42 -9.04
C ASN A 132 8.28 -7.92 -9.06
N SER A 133 8.74 -8.48 -7.94
CA SER A 133 8.99 -9.93 -7.80
C SER A 133 7.73 -10.75 -8.05
N ALA A 134 6.58 -10.31 -7.54
CA ALA A 134 5.31 -11.00 -7.72
C ALA A 134 4.82 -10.95 -9.18
N ASP A 135 4.96 -9.81 -9.86
CA ASP A 135 4.61 -9.66 -11.28
C ASP A 135 5.52 -10.55 -12.16
N ASN A 136 6.83 -10.57 -11.89
CA ASN A 136 7.77 -11.47 -12.57
C ASN A 136 7.45 -12.95 -12.32
N ALA A 137 7.11 -13.34 -11.09
CA ALA A 137 6.71 -14.71 -10.77
C ALA A 137 5.45 -15.14 -11.55
N ALA A 138 4.48 -14.23 -11.73
CA ALA A 138 3.29 -14.49 -12.53
C ALA A 138 3.62 -14.67 -14.02
N LEU A 139 4.47 -13.81 -14.58
CA LEU A 139 4.94 -13.90 -15.96
C LEU A 139 5.76 -15.18 -16.20
N TYR A 140 6.62 -15.55 -15.26
CA TYR A 140 7.41 -16.77 -15.31
C TYR A 140 6.52 -18.01 -15.31
N LYS A 141 5.55 -18.07 -14.40
CA LYS A 141 4.57 -19.17 -14.33
C LYS A 141 3.76 -19.31 -15.63
N ALA A 142 3.50 -18.21 -16.32
CA ALA A 142 2.81 -18.19 -17.60
C ALA A 142 3.73 -18.52 -18.80
N GLY A 143 5.04 -18.71 -18.61
CA GLY A 143 6.00 -18.95 -19.69
C GLY A 143 6.32 -17.69 -20.53
N HIS A 144 6.09 -16.50 -19.97
CA HIS A 144 6.13 -15.22 -20.66
C HIS A 144 7.06 -14.20 -19.98
N LEU A 145 8.05 -14.65 -19.20
CA LEU A 145 9.00 -13.75 -18.53
C LEU A 145 9.91 -13.05 -19.54
N SER A 146 9.54 -11.85 -19.94
CA SER A 146 10.34 -10.97 -20.79
C SER A 146 9.99 -9.50 -20.55
N LEU A 147 10.94 -8.60 -20.84
CA LEU A 147 10.70 -7.15 -20.76
C LEU A 147 9.57 -6.70 -21.69
N SER A 148 9.41 -7.34 -22.86
CA SER A 148 8.31 -7.06 -23.78
C SER A 148 6.93 -7.35 -23.19
N ASN A 149 6.86 -8.26 -22.22
CA ASN A 149 5.63 -8.64 -21.53
C ASN A 149 5.48 -7.93 -20.18
N GLY A 150 6.30 -6.91 -19.90
CA GLY A 150 6.23 -6.10 -18.69
C GLY A 150 6.98 -6.67 -17.49
N ALA A 151 7.96 -7.55 -17.71
CA ALA A 151 8.84 -7.96 -16.61
C ALA A 151 9.66 -6.79 -16.07
N HIS A 152 9.93 -6.82 -14.78
CA HIS A 152 10.72 -5.84 -14.05
C HIS A 152 12.19 -6.29 -13.95
N ILE A 153 13.12 -5.35 -14.08
CA ILE A 153 14.56 -5.62 -13.97
C ILE A 153 14.99 -5.62 -12.51
N VAL A 154 14.45 -4.69 -11.72
CA VAL A 154 14.79 -4.54 -10.31
C VAL A 154 13.71 -5.21 -9.48
N THR A 155 14.09 -6.28 -8.78
CA THR A 155 13.21 -7.05 -7.90
C THR A 155 13.79 -7.10 -6.49
N GLN A 156 13.02 -7.62 -5.54
CA GLN A 156 13.53 -7.84 -4.19
C GLN A 156 14.66 -8.86 -4.23
N SER A 157 15.82 -8.52 -3.65
CA SER A 157 16.89 -9.48 -3.39
C SER A 157 16.57 -10.23 -2.10
N ASP A 158 16.59 -11.57 -2.17
CA ASP A 158 16.48 -12.45 -1.00
C ASP A 158 17.67 -12.29 -0.03
#